data_AF-A0A100XYY0-F1
#
_entry.id   AF-A0A100XYY0-F1
#
_cell.length_a   1.000
_cell.length_b   1.000
_cell.length_c   1.000
_cell.angle_alpha   90.00
_cell.angle_beta   90.00
_cell.angle_gamma   90.00
#
_symmetry.space_group_name_H-M   'P 1'
#
loop_
_entity.id
_entity.type
_entity.pdbx_description
1 polymer ?
#
loop_
_entity_poly.entity_id
_entity_poly.type
_entity_poly.pdbx_seq_one_letter_code
_entity_poly.pdbx_strand_id
1 'polypeptide(L)'
;MAKATLSILVSIMLILSVGQYALAIPYWAGNASLTYEATYYAPYVDYRLSQGDRPEWITTSILVYNYSDVLYIIKTYGSTILKFHLKGDGRFVDVTAEIILKNVNVSAFLPPGISPPSFWDESKVISMKTVNSHYPGFEDWKWYIFHLRELTIAGKYRIRVNDSIVIKDGTVYGHTMLWDDPMSPLINGSPFQSTPSAQK
;
A
#
# COMPACT_ATOMS: atom_id res chain seq x y z
N MET A 1 41.72 18.24 45.95
CA MET A 1 40.61 17.26 45.96
C MET A 1 39.40 17.71 45.14
N ALA A 2 38.90 18.95 45.28
CA ALA A 2 37.70 19.44 44.57
C ALA A 2 37.77 19.40 43.01
N LYS A 3 38.96 19.57 42.41
CA LYS A 3 39.14 19.51 40.95
C LYS A 3 39.05 18.08 40.38
N ALA A 4 39.49 17.09 41.15
CA ALA A 4 39.46 15.68 40.72
C ALA A 4 38.03 15.13 40.77
N THR A 5 37.25 15.49 41.80
CA THR A 5 35.84 15.13 41.90
C THR A 5 34.99 15.78 40.81
N LEU A 6 35.27 17.04 40.43
CA LEU A 6 34.58 17.71 39.32
C LEU A 6 34.87 17.03 37.96
N SER A 7 36.11 16.62 37.72
CA SER A 7 36.52 15.98 36.46
C SER A 7 35.92 14.58 36.30
N ILE A 8 35.82 13.81 37.40
CA ILE A 8 35.15 12.50 37.44
C ILE A 8 33.65 12.67 37.19
N LEU A 9 33.01 13.67 37.80
CA LEU A 9 31.58 13.93 37.62
C LEU A 9 31.24 14.31 36.16
N VAL A 10 32.05 15.18 35.54
CA VAL A 10 31.90 15.56 34.13
C VAL A 10 32.11 14.37 33.20
N SER A 11 33.08 13.50 33.50
CA SER A 11 33.33 12.29 32.71
C SER A 11 32.18 11.27 32.83
N ILE A 12 31.61 11.10 34.03
CA ILE A 12 30.45 10.25 34.23
C ILE A 12 29.22 10.83 33.52
N MET A 13 28.99 12.15 33.55
CA MET A 13 27.90 12.77 32.77
C MET A 13 28.10 12.62 31.26
N LEU A 14 29.34 12.67 30.75
CA LEU A 14 29.62 12.44 29.34
C LEU A 14 29.37 10.98 28.93
N ILE A 15 29.74 10.02 29.78
CA ILE A 15 29.47 8.60 29.53
C ILE A 15 27.96 8.31 29.57
N LEU A 16 27.24 8.96 30.48
CA LEU A 16 25.78 8.84 30.59
C LEU A 16 25.03 9.55 29.46
N SER A 17 25.59 10.61 28.85
CA SER A 17 24.97 11.31 27.71
C SER A 17 25.18 10.57 26.38
N VAL A 18 26.28 9.83 26.21
CA VAL A 18 26.50 8.99 25.02
C VAL A 18 25.60 7.75 25.04
N GLY A 19 25.26 7.22 26.22
CA GLY A 19 24.40 6.04 26.39
C GLY A 19 22.92 6.24 26.03
N GLN A 20 22.47 7.48 25.80
CA GLN A 20 21.08 7.78 25.43
C GLN A 20 20.84 7.80 23.91
N TYR A 21 21.89 7.67 23.10
CA TYR A 21 21.74 7.26 21.70
C TYR A 21 21.55 5.74 21.63
N ALA A 22 20.48 5.25 22.25
CA ALA A 22 19.89 4.01 21.80
C ALA A 22 19.44 4.29 20.35
N LEU A 23 20.32 4.03 19.39
CA LEU A 23 19.97 3.98 17.98
C LEU A 23 18.88 2.91 17.87
N ALA A 24 17.62 3.34 17.94
CA ALA A 24 16.49 2.49 17.67
C ALA A 24 16.75 1.93 16.27
N ILE A 25 17.01 0.62 16.21
CA ILE A 25 17.16 -0.07 14.93
C ILE A 25 15.86 0.23 14.16
N PRO A 26 15.94 0.81 12.95
CA PRO A 26 14.75 1.14 12.19
C PRO A 26 13.86 -0.11 12.12
N TYR A 27 12.55 0.06 12.30
CA TYR A 27 11.65 -1.10 12.46
C TYR A 27 11.77 -2.12 11.31
N TRP A 28 12.16 -1.66 10.11
CA TRP A 28 12.36 -2.46 8.91
C TRP A 28 13.72 -3.19 8.83
N ALA A 29 14.69 -2.84 9.66
CA ALA A 29 16.05 -3.42 9.67
C ALA A 29 16.11 -4.78 10.42
N GLY A 30 14.96 -5.32 10.82
CA GLY A 30 14.80 -6.68 11.35
C GLY A 30 13.59 -7.37 10.73
N ASN A 31 12.95 -8.27 11.50
CA ASN A 31 11.64 -8.83 11.13
C ASN A 31 10.54 -7.94 11.72
N ALA A 32 9.75 -7.29 10.86
CA ALA A 32 8.63 -6.47 11.29
C ALA A 32 7.36 -6.77 10.50
N SER A 33 6.22 -6.42 11.09
CA SER A 33 4.92 -6.51 10.44
C SER A 33 4.19 -5.18 10.60
N LEU A 34 3.72 -4.62 9.50
CA LEU A 34 2.85 -3.44 9.50
C LEU A 34 1.49 -3.82 8.96
N THR A 35 0.44 -3.35 9.62
CA THR A 35 -0.94 -3.55 9.18
C THR A 35 -1.64 -2.21 9.16
N TYR A 36 -2.16 -1.84 8.00
CA TYR A 36 -3.08 -0.72 7.83
C TYR A 36 -4.48 -1.27 7.64
N GLU A 37 -5.46 -0.69 8.31
CA GLU A 37 -6.84 -1.11 8.21
C GLU A 37 -7.75 0.11 8.01
N ALA A 38 -8.62 0.01 7.02
CA ALA A 38 -9.77 0.89 6.86
C ALA A 38 -11.03 0.04 6.99
N THR A 39 -11.93 0.42 7.89
CA THR A 39 -13.16 -0.33 8.18
C THR A 39 -14.40 0.43 7.74
N TYR A 40 -15.49 -0.31 7.58
CA TYR A 40 -16.81 0.28 7.39
C TYR A 40 -17.21 1.05 8.65
N TYR A 41 -17.57 2.33 8.48
CA TYR A 41 -18.04 3.19 9.57
C TYR A 41 -19.46 3.66 9.29
N ALA A 42 -20.44 3.00 9.91
CA ALA A 42 -21.87 3.22 9.66
C ALA A 42 -22.30 4.69 9.75
N PRO A 43 -21.89 5.48 10.77
CA PRO A 43 -22.30 6.88 10.87
C PRO A 43 -21.85 7.74 9.68
N TYR A 44 -20.67 7.47 9.11
CA TYR A 44 -20.24 8.16 7.88
C TYR A 44 -21.08 7.75 6.69
N VAL A 45 -21.39 6.46 6.56
CA VAL A 45 -22.21 5.94 5.46
C VAL A 45 -23.61 6.53 5.51
N ASP A 46 -24.26 6.52 6.68
CA ASP A 46 -25.58 7.10 6.90
C ASP A 46 -25.58 8.61 6.58
N TYR A 47 -24.51 9.32 6.97
CA TYR A 47 -24.33 10.71 6.61
C TYR A 47 -24.26 10.90 5.09
N ARG A 48 -23.44 10.14 4.37
CA ARG A 48 -23.32 10.24 2.90
C ARG A 48 -24.66 9.93 2.21
N LEU A 49 -25.37 8.89 2.65
CA LEU A 49 -26.71 8.57 2.16
C LEU A 49 -27.71 9.71 2.39
N SER A 50 -27.64 10.39 3.55
CA SER A 50 -28.49 11.57 3.83
C SER A 50 -28.20 12.76 2.91
N GLN A 51 -27.00 12.83 2.33
CA GLN A 51 -26.62 13.84 1.34
C GLN A 51 -27.05 13.47 -0.09
N GLY A 52 -27.70 12.31 -0.28
CA GLY A 52 -28.17 11.83 -1.57
C GLY A 52 -27.15 11.01 -2.35
N ASP A 53 -26.02 10.64 -1.74
CA ASP A 53 -25.10 9.70 -2.36
C ASP A 53 -25.77 8.34 -2.56
N ARG A 54 -25.41 7.67 -3.65
CA ARG A 54 -25.85 6.30 -3.88
C ARG A 54 -24.98 5.32 -3.09
N PRO A 55 -25.54 4.24 -2.52
CA PRO A 55 -24.78 3.25 -1.77
C PRO A 55 -23.55 2.72 -2.53
N GLU A 56 -23.67 2.52 -3.85
CA GLU A 56 -22.58 1.99 -4.68
C GLU A 56 -21.39 2.94 -4.84
N TRP A 57 -21.52 4.22 -4.46
CA TRP A 57 -20.45 5.22 -4.49
C TRP A 57 -19.66 5.30 -3.19
N ILE A 58 -20.25 4.84 -2.09
CA ILE A 58 -19.65 4.92 -0.76
C ILE A 58 -18.78 3.68 -0.56
N THR A 59 -17.48 3.83 -0.74
CA THR A 59 -16.50 2.73 -0.70
C THR A 59 -15.42 3.03 0.34
N THR A 60 -14.91 1.97 0.96
CA THR A 60 -13.76 2.05 1.88
C THR A 60 -12.44 2.15 1.12
N SER A 61 -12.37 1.55 -0.08
CA SER A 61 -11.22 1.70 -0.97
C SER A 61 -11.59 1.50 -2.45
N ILE A 62 -10.76 2.09 -3.32
CA ILE A 62 -10.77 1.87 -4.76
C ILE A 62 -9.34 1.49 -5.15
N LEU A 63 -9.18 0.34 -5.79
CA LEU A 63 -7.91 -0.17 -6.30
C LEU A 63 -8.01 -0.36 -7.81
N VAL A 64 -7.00 0.12 -8.53
CA VAL A 64 -6.80 -0.18 -9.95
C VAL A 64 -5.69 -1.21 -10.06
N TYR A 65 -6.01 -2.37 -10.63
CA TYR A 65 -5.11 -3.52 -10.66
C TYR A 65 -4.97 -4.08 -12.06
N ASN A 66 -3.75 -4.13 -12.59
CA ASN A 66 -3.47 -4.78 -13.86
C ASN A 66 -3.10 -6.24 -13.60
N TYR A 67 -3.87 -7.16 -14.17
CA TYR A 67 -3.62 -8.59 -14.11
C TYR A 67 -3.78 -9.21 -15.50
N SER A 68 -2.73 -9.87 -15.98
CA SER A 68 -2.71 -10.50 -17.30
C SER A 68 -3.16 -9.52 -18.41
N ASP A 69 -2.58 -8.32 -18.39
CA ASP A 69 -2.85 -7.21 -19.32
C ASP A 69 -4.29 -6.68 -19.32
N VAL A 70 -5.10 -7.07 -18.34
CA VAL A 70 -6.45 -6.55 -18.11
C VAL A 70 -6.45 -5.60 -16.91
N LEU A 71 -7.00 -4.41 -17.11
CA LEU A 71 -7.19 -3.43 -16.05
C LEU A 71 -8.50 -3.70 -15.30
N TYR A 72 -8.38 -3.96 -14.00
CA TYR A 72 -9.49 -4.13 -13.09
C TYR A 72 -9.69 -2.90 -12.22
N ILE A 73 -10.94 -2.48 -12.05
CA ILE A 73 -11.35 -1.53 -11.02
C ILE A 73 -12.01 -2.33 -9.90
N ILE A 74 -11.42 -2.25 -8.72
CA ILE A 74 -11.80 -3.00 -7.54
C ILE A 74 -12.34 -2.00 -6.51
N LYS A 75 -13.61 -2.15 -6.12
CA LYS A 75 -14.28 -1.29 -5.15
C LYS A 75 -14.65 -2.10 -3.92
N THR A 76 -14.22 -1.65 -2.75
CA THR A 76 -14.45 -2.36 -1.48
C THR A 76 -15.47 -1.62 -0.64
N TYR A 77 -16.47 -2.35 -0.14
CA TYR A 77 -17.56 -1.82 0.69
C TYR A 77 -17.48 -2.28 2.15
N GLY A 78 -16.69 -3.32 2.43
CA GLY A 78 -16.32 -3.74 3.79
C GLY A 78 -14.93 -3.27 4.18
N SER A 79 -14.25 -4.01 5.06
CA SER A 79 -12.88 -3.67 5.48
C SER A 79 -11.86 -3.86 4.36
N THR A 80 -10.87 -2.96 4.32
CA THR A 80 -9.63 -3.05 3.55
C THR A 80 -8.47 -3.19 4.52
N ILE A 81 -7.70 -4.26 4.39
CA ILE A 81 -6.53 -4.54 5.24
C ILE A 81 -5.30 -4.67 4.34
N LEU A 82 -4.27 -3.88 4.61
CA LEU A 82 -2.95 -3.99 3.99
C LEU A 82 -1.98 -4.52 5.02
N LYS A 83 -1.38 -5.68 4.77
CA LYS A 83 -0.32 -6.24 5.61
C LYS A 83 0.99 -6.23 4.86
N PHE A 84 2.04 -5.84 5.57
CA PHE A 84 3.42 -5.88 5.10
C PHE A 84 4.23 -6.67 6.09
N HIS A 85 4.84 -7.76 5.64
CA HIS A 85 5.88 -8.46 6.37
C HIS A 85 7.23 -8.06 5.79
N LEU A 86 8.07 -7.50 6.65
CA LEU A 86 9.35 -6.89 6.31
C LEU A 86 10.48 -7.72 6.90
N LYS A 87 11.52 -7.94 6.09
CA LYS A 87 12.77 -8.56 6.53
C LYS A 87 13.95 -7.78 5.95
N GLY A 88 14.60 -6.98 6.78
CA GLY A 88 15.76 -6.17 6.40
C GLY A 88 17.09 -6.89 6.57
N ASP A 89 18.06 -6.57 5.72
CA ASP A 89 19.49 -6.95 5.85
C ASP A 89 20.42 -5.73 5.97
N GLY A 90 19.84 -4.53 6.08
CA GLY A 90 20.53 -3.24 6.14
C GLY A 90 20.71 -2.56 4.77
N ARG A 91 20.83 -3.32 3.67
CA ARG A 91 20.91 -2.76 2.31
C ARG A 91 19.57 -2.87 1.58
N PHE A 92 18.85 -3.94 1.84
CA PHE A 92 17.57 -4.23 1.26
C PHE A 92 16.57 -4.64 2.33
N VAL A 93 15.30 -4.46 2.01
CA VAL A 93 14.17 -5.00 2.77
C VAL A 93 13.35 -5.86 1.84
N ASP A 94 13.27 -7.16 2.15
CA ASP A 94 12.34 -8.06 1.49
C ASP A 94 10.94 -7.83 2.07
N VAL A 95 9.97 -7.58 1.19
CA VAL A 95 8.59 -7.27 1.55
C VAL A 95 7.67 -8.34 0.99
N THR A 96 6.86 -8.93 1.87
CA THR A 96 5.65 -9.65 1.46
C THR A 96 4.45 -8.78 1.78
N ALA A 97 3.75 -8.32 0.75
CA ALA A 97 2.55 -7.51 0.88
C ALA A 97 1.30 -8.36 0.62
N GLU A 98 0.28 -8.16 1.44
CA GLU A 98 -1.05 -8.78 1.30
C GLU A 98 -2.12 -7.70 1.42
N ILE A 99 -3.01 -7.63 0.42
CA ILE A 99 -4.17 -6.77 0.39
C ILE A 99 -5.40 -7.65 0.54
N ILE A 100 -6.14 -7.49 1.63
CA ILE A 100 -7.35 -8.25 1.92
C ILE A 100 -8.54 -7.29 1.89
N LEU A 101 -9.49 -7.55 1.00
CA LEU A 101 -10.64 -6.70 0.74
C LEU A 101 -11.91 -7.51 1.01
N LYS A 102 -12.80 -7.01 1.87
CA LYS A 102 -14.09 -7.66 2.18
C LYS A 102 -15.24 -6.96 1.50
N ASN A 103 -16.21 -7.74 1.02
CA ASN A 103 -17.39 -7.25 0.30
C ASN A 103 -16.98 -6.33 -0.86
N VAL A 104 -16.54 -6.94 -1.96
CA VAL A 104 -15.79 -6.25 -3.02
C VAL A 104 -16.41 -6.50 -4.38
N ASN A 105 -16.47 -5.45 -5.19
CA ASN A 105 -16.79 -5.53 -6.60
C ASN A 105 -15.50 -5.45 -7.41
N VAL A 106 -15.21 -6.49 -8.18
CA VAL A 106 -14.13 -6.51 -9.18
C VAL A 106 -14.76 -6.28 -10.54
N SER A 107 -14.31 -5.25 -11.26
CA SER A 107 -14.89 -4.89 -12.54
C SER A 107 -13.83 -4.71 -13.63
N ALA A 108 -14.15 -5.15 -14.84
CA ALA A 108 -13.32 -4.96 -16.03
C ALA A 108 -14.18 -4.52 -17.21
N PHE A 109 -13.62 -3.69 -18.07
CA PHE A 109 -14.22 -3.22 -19.31
C PHE A 109 -13.46 -3.80 -20.49
N LEU A 110 -14.12 -4.67 -21.27
CA LEU A 110 -13.45 -5.50 -22.27
C LEU A 110 -14.19 -5.49 -23.62
N PRO A 111 -13.45 -5.62 -24.74
CA PRO A 111 -14.03 -5.75 -26.07
C PRO A 111 -14.75 -7.10 -26.25
N PRO A 112 -15.58 -7.23 -27.30
CA PRO A 112 -16.28 -8.49 -27.58
C PRO A 112 -15.30 -9.65 -27.81
N GLY A 113 -15.68 -10.84 -27.35
CA GLY A 113 -14.90 -12.07 -27.51
C GLY A 113 -13.78 -12.28 -26.49
N ILE A 114 -13.52 -11.30 -25.61
CA ILE A 114 -12.55 -11.42 -24.52
C ILE A 114 -13.29 -11.68 -23.19
N SER A 115 -12.84 -12.69 -22.46
CA SER A 115 -13.30 -12.96 -21.09
C SER A 115 -12.25 -12.50 -20.08
N PRO A 116 -12.65 -11.91 -18.95
CA PRO A 116 -11.71 -11.46 -17.92
C PRO A 116 -11.00 -12.66 -17.27
N PRO A 117 -9.65 -12.69 -17.23
CA PRO A 117 -8.91 -13.72 -16.50
C PRO A 117 -9.09 -13.54 -14.99
N SER A 118 -9.49 -14.59 -14.27
CA SER A 118 -9.65 -14.52 -12.82
C SER A 118 -8.31 -14.64 -12.10
N PHE A 119 -8.10 -13.75 -11.11
CA PHE A 119 -6.99 -13.80 -10.15
C PHE A 119 -7.48 -14.03 -8.72
N TRP A 120 -8.78 -14.24 -8.57
CA TRP A 120 -9.46 -14.46 -7.30
C TRP A 120 -9.85 -15.92 -7.14
N ASP A 121 -10.20 -16.29 -5.91
CA ASP A 121 -10.80 -17.58 -5.61
C ASP A 121 -12.29 -17.56 -6.02
N GLU A 122 -12.65 -18.39 -6.99
CA GLU A 122 -14.02 -18.51 -7.51
C GLU A 122 -15.03 -18.91 -6.43
N SER A 123 -14.59 -19.60 -5.36
CA SER A 123 -15.47 -19.94 -4.24
C SER A 123 -15.94 -18.71 -3.42
N LYS A 124 -15.27 -17.57 -3.60
CA LYS A 124 -15.61 -16.30 -2.94
C LYS A 124 -16.59 -15.47 -3.76
N VAL A 125 -16.87 -15.84 -5.01
CA VAL A 125 -17.80 -15.14 -5.88
C VAL A 125 -19.23 -15.41 -5.40
N ILE A 126 -19.93 -14.33 -5.06
CA ILE A 126 -21.34 -14.35 -4.66
C ILE A 126 -22.24 -14.21 -5.89
N SER A 127 -21.86 -13.32 -6.80
CA SER A 127 -22.60 -13.10 -8.04
C SER A 127 -21.72 -12.50 -9.14
N MET A 128 -22.16 -12.68 -10.38
CA MET A 128 -21.55 -12.08 -11.56
C MET A 128 -22.64 -11.36 -12.36
N LYS A 129 -22.32 -10.17 -12.86
CA LYS A 129 -23.15 -9.40 -13.77
C LYS A 129 -22.33 -8.98 -14.98
N THR A 130 -22.94 -9.06 -16.15
CA THR A 130 -22.39 -8.48 -17.38
C THR A 130 -23.34 -7.41 -17.88
N VAL A 131 -22.79 -6.24 -18.21
CA VAL A 131 -23.56 -5.06 -18.65
C VAL A 131 -22.95 -4.54 -19.94
N ASN A 132 -23.78 -4.18 -20.91
CA ASN A 132 -23.27 -3.53 -22.12
C ASN A 132 -22.72 -2.15 -21.79
N SER A 133 -21.72 -1.71 -22.54
CA SER A 133 -21.22 -0.35 -22.48
C SER A 133 -22.30 0.67 -22.82
N HIS A 134 -22.20 1.85 -22.21
CA HIS A 134 -22.95 3.04 -22.63
C HIS A 134 -22.02 4.13 -23.18
N TYR A 135 -20.73 3.82 -23.37
CA TYR A 135 -19.74 4.77 -23.89
C TYR A 135 -19.81 4.82 -25.41
N PRO A 136 -19.96 6.03 -26.01
CA PRO A 136 -19.90 6.20 -27.46
C PRO A 136 -18.61 5.65 -28.05
N GLY A 137 -18.71 4.85 -29.11
CA GLY A 137 -17.57 4.19 -29.77
C GLY A 137 -17.10 2.90 -29.09
N PHE A 138 -17.81 2.43 -28.08
CA PHE A 138 -17.53 1.16 -27.39
C PHE A 138 -18.82 0.38 -27.12
N GLU A 139 -19.85 0.53 -27.94
CA GLU A 139 -21.20 -0.02 -27.72
C GLU A 139 -21.22 -1.56 -27.66
N ASP A 140 -20.27 -2.21 -28.32
CA ASP A 140 -20.06 -3.66 -28.33
C ASP A 140 -19.22 -4.18 -27.16
N TRP A 141 -18.61 -3.28 -26.39
CA TRP A 141 -17.83 -3.63 -25.19
C TRP A 141 -18.75 -3.95 -24.02
N LYS A 142 -18.21 -4.72 -23.05
CA LYS A 142 -18.95 -5.16 -21.87
C LYS A 142 -18.20 -4.83 -20.59
N TRP A 143 -18.97 -4.41 -19.60
CA TRP A 143 -18.57 -4.38 -18.21
C TRP A 143 -18.86 -5.73 -17.58
N TYR A 144 -17.81 -6.38 -17.11
CA TYR A 144 -17.87 -7.58 -16.28
C TYR A 144 -17.75 -7.14 -14.83
N ILE A 145 -18.69 -7.53 -13.98
CA ILE A 145 -18.73 -7.14 -12.57
C ILE A 145 -18.90 -8.42 -11.74
N PHE A 146 -17.91 -8.70 -10.91
CA PHE A 146 -17.89 -9.83 -9.98
C PHE A 146 -18.06 -9.29 -8.57
N HIS A 147 -19.06 -9.78 -7.86
CA HIS A 147 -19.26 -9.49 -6.46
C HIS A 147 -18.66 -10.63 -5.62
N LEU A 148 -17.64 -10.32 -4.83
CA LEU A 148 -16.95 -11.30 -4.00
C LEU A 148 -17.15 -10.98 -2.52
N ARG A 149 -17.25 -12.04 -1.72
CA ARG A 149 -17.23 -11.93 -0.26
C ARG A 149 -15.90 -11.38 0.24
N GLU A 150 -14.81 -11.84 -0.36
CA GLU A 150 -13.44 -11.48 0.01
C GLU A 150 -12.52 -11.63 -1.21
N LEU A 151 -11.56 -10.73 -1.33
CA LEU A 151 -10.48 -10.77 -2.31
C LEU A 151 -9.15 -10.60 -1.59
N THR A 152 -8.20 -11.48 -1.88
CA THR A 152 -6.82 -11.37 -1.38
C THR A 152 -5.87 -11.23 -2.56
N ILE A 153 -5.07 -10.17 -2.57
CA ILE A 153 -3.99 -9.96 -3.54
C ILE A 153 -2.68 -9.95 -2.76
N ALA A 154 -1.75 -10.84 -3.12
CA ALA A 154 -0.47 -10.95 -2.45
C ALA A 154 0.70 -10.83 -3.43
N GLY A 155 1.80 -10.27 -2.96
CA GLY A 155 3.00 -10.09 -3.77
C GLY A 155 4.25 -10.01 -2.92
N LYS A 156 5.38 -10.34 -3.54
CA LYS A 156 6.71 -10.17 -2.96
C LYS A 156 7.52 -9.20 -3.79
N TYR A 157 8.25 -8.32 -3.13
CA TYR A 157 9.17 -7.39 -3.76
C TYR A 157 10.26 -7.02 -2.77
N ARG A 158 11.30 -6.38 -3.28
CA ARG A 158 12.43 -5.90 -2.50
C ARG A 158 12.49 -4.39 -2.58
N ILE A 159 12.88 -3.75 -1.50
CA ILE A 159 13.15 -2.32 -1.48
C ILE A 159 14.62 -2.11 -1.15
N ARG A 160 15.30 -1.28 -1.92
CA ARG A 160 16.66 -0.85 -1.61
C ARG A 160 16.61 0.31 -0.62
N VAL A 161 17.34 0.20 0.48
CA VAL A 161 17.22 1.13 1.62
C VAL A 161 17.72 2.53 1.29
N ASN A 162 18.82 2.65 0.53
CA ASN A 162 19.50 3.93 0.31
C ASN A 162 18.66 4.97 -0.46
N ASP A 163 17.78 4.52 -1.35
CA ASP A 163 16.95 5.36 -2.21
C ASP A 163 15.49 4.92 -2.25
N SER A 164 15.10 3.95 -1.43
CA SER A 164 13.73 3.41 -1.39
C SER A 164 13.21 2.88 -2.74
N ILE A 165 14.11 2.45 -3.63
CA ILE A 165 13.70 1.87 -4.92
C ILE A 165 13.04 0.50 -4.71
N VAL A 166 11.85 0.33 -5.30
CA VAL A 166 11.11 -0.92 -5.37
C VAL A 166 11.59 -1.76 -6.56
N ILE A 167 12.02 -2.98 -6.26
CA ILE A 167 12.53 -3.96 -7.22
C ILE A 167 11.70 -5.23 -7.10
N LYS A 168 11.16 -5.72 -8.22
CA LYS A 168 10.47 -7.01 -8.29
C LYS A 168 10.96 -7.76 -9.52
N ASP A 169 11.35 -9.02 -9.33
CA ASP A 169 11.84 -9.90 -10.41
C ASP A 169 12.93 -9.25 -11.28
N GLY A 170 13.84 -8.49 -10.64
CA GLY A 170 14.93 -7.76 -11.30
C GLY A 170 14.52 -6.43 -11.98
N THR A 171 13.24 -6.12 -12.03
CA THR A 171 12.71 -4.88 -12.63
C THR A 171 12.50 -3.79 -11.58
N VAL A 172 12.90 -2.56 -11.91
CA VAL A 172 12.69 -1.37 -11.08
C VAL A 172 11.32 -0.77 -11.37
N TYR A 173 10.49 -0.63 -10.33
CA TYR A 173 9.11 -0.13 -10.44
C TYR A 173 8.93 1.32 -9.96
N GLY A 174 9.95 1.91 -9.32
CA GLY A 174 9.89 3.26 -8.80
C GLY A 174 10.39 3.33 -7.36
N HIS A 175 9.91 4.32 -6.61
CA HIS A 175 10.29 4.58 -5.22
C HIS A 175 9.07 4.41 -4.31
N THR A 176 9.28 4.04 -3.04
CA THR A 176 8.21 3.91 -2.06
C THR A 176 8.43 4.79 -0.83
N MET A 177 7.33 5.14 -0.17
CA MET A 177 7.28 5.87 1.10
C MET A 177 6.88 4.96 2.27
N LEU A 178 7.04 3.64 2.14
CA LEU A 178 6.67 2.68 3.18
C LEU A 178 7.35 3.00 4.54
N TRP A 179 8.43 3.79 4.52
CA TRP A 179 9.25 4.19 5.67
C TRP A 179 9.11 5.69 5.96
N ASP A 180 7.96 6.14 6.43
CA ASP A 180 7.96 7.36 7.26
C ASP A 180 8.47 6.96 8.64
N ASP A 181 9.80 6.95 8.80
CA ASP A 181 10.44 6.74 10.10
C ASP A 181 10.12 7.96 10.97
N PRO A 182 9.37 7.81 12.08
CA PRO A 182 9.07 8.95 12.95
C PRO A 182 10.32 9.63 13.52
N MET A 183 11.45 8.92 13.55
CA MET A 183 12.75 9.44 14.00
C MET A 183 13.55 10.11 12.87
N SER A 184 13.17 9.88 11.61
CA SER A 184 13.75 10.52 10.42
C SER A 184 12.64 10.78 9.39
N PRO A 185 11.67 11.65 9.71
CA PRO A 185 10.51 11.86 8.87
C PRO A 185 10.91 12.45 7.52
N LEU A 186 10.11 12.17 6.49
CA LEU A 186 10.32 12.79 5.19
C LEU A 186 10.22 14.31 5.30
N ILE A 187 11.30 15.02 4.92
CA ILE A 187 11.30 16.50 4.92
C ILE A 187 10.40 16.98 3.79
N ASN A 188 9.35 17.72 4.17
CA ASN A 188 8.37 18.26 3.24
C ASN A 188 9.04 19.08 2.12
N GLY A 189 8.70 18.78 0.86
CA GLY A 189 9.30 19.44 -0.31
C GLY A 189 10.60 18.82 -0.84
N SER A 190 11.09 17.72 -0.24
CA SER A 190 12.21 16.97 -0.81
C SER A 190 11.78 16.26 -2.10
N PRO A 191 12.42 16.51 -3.25
CA PRO A 191 12.09 15.80 -4.47
C PRO A 191 12.46 14.33 -4.31
N PHE A 192 11.51 13.41 -4.57
CA PHE A 192 11.74 11.96 -4.57
C PHE A 192 12.77 11.50 -5.62
N GLN A 193 13.12 12.39 -6.54
CA GLN A 193 14.08 12.15 -7.61
C GLN A 193 14.78 13.47 -7.95
N SER A 194 16.10 13.55 -7.76
CA SER A 194 16.92 14.49 -8.52
C SER A 194 17.22 13.85 -9.88
N THR A 195 16.25 13.84 -10.79
CA THR A 195 16.60 13.55 -12.19
C THR A 195 17.64 14.59 -12.62
N PRO A 196 18.80 14.21 -13.18
CA PRO A 196 19.50 15.12 -14.04
C PRO A 196 18.51 15.41 -15.16
N SER A 197 18.03 16.65 -15.25
CA SER A 197 17.31 17.09 -16.44
C SER A 197 18.20 16.73 -17.62
N ALA A 198 17.66 15.96 -18.56
CA ALA A 198 18.27 15.82 -19.86
C ALA A 198 18.36 17.24 -20.44
N GLN A 199 19.56 17.84 -20.37
CA GLN A 199 19.88 19.01 -21.16
C GLN A 199 19.79 18.57 -22.62
N LYS A 200 18.72 19.03 -23.28
CA LYS A 200 18.72 19.22 -24.73
C LYS A 200 19.44 20.51 -25.04
#